data_AF-A0A0C9M074-F1
#
_entry.id   AF-A0A0C9M074-F1
#
_cell.length_a   1.000
_cell.length_b   1.000
_cell.length_c   1.000
_cell.angle_alpha   90.00
_cell.angle_beta   90.00
_cell.angle_gamma   90.00
#
_symmetry.space_group_name_H-M   'P 1'
#
loop_
_entity.id
_entity.type
_entity.pdbx_description
1 polymer ?
#
loop_
_entity_poly.entity_id
_entity_poly.type
_entity_poly.pdbx_seq_one_letter_code
_entity_poly.pdbx_strand_id
1 'polypeptide(L)'
;MAIPLLSVATPARRLIADRADDADTLRRWLADRLVGAVIPSTAAHRTPYPLDRRVYRRRNVIERLFCRFKNWRRIATRYDRHASNYLPPSRSLPPSPSDSNESPT
;
A
#
# COMPACT_ATOMS: atom_id res chain seq x y z
N MET A 1 10.15 14.56 7.36
CA MET A 1 9.30 13.91 8.37
C MET A 1 9.95 12.70 9.06
N ALA A 2 10.80 11.90 8.41
CA ALA A 2 11.38 10.69 9.04
C ALA A 2 12.48 10.95 10.09
N ILE A 3 13.17 12.09 10.00
CA ILE A 3 14.36 12.42 10.82
C ILE A 3 14.11 12.36 12.34
N PRO A 4 13.03 12.94 12.91
CA PRO A 4 12.79 12.92 14.36
C PRO A 4 12.60 11.52 14.93
N LEU A 5 12.06 10.59 14.15
CA LEU A 5 11.90 9.19 14.57
C LEU A 5 13.24 8.46 14.53
N LEU A 6 14.07 8.75 13.53
CA LEU A 6 15.39 8.14 13.38
C LEU A 6 16.40 8.65 14.42
N SER A 7 16.20 9.84 15.00
CA SER A 7 17.06 10.33 16.09
C SER A 7 16.89 9.59 17.41
N VAL A 8 15.74 8.93 17.63
CA VAL A 8 15.46 8.15 18.84
C VAL A 8 15.81 6.67 18.65
N ALA A 9 15.98 6.24 17.39
CA ALA A 9 16.34 4.87 17.06
C ALA A 9 17.78 4.54 17.48
N THR A 10 18.03 3.26 17.74
CA THR A 10 19.36 2.74 18.06
C THR A 10 20.35 3.04 16.91
N PRO A 11 21.64 3.33 17.22
CA PRO A 11 22.64 3.59 16.20
C PRO A 11 22.74 2.42 15.21
N ALA A 12 22.47 2.69 13.94
CA ALA A 12 22.51 1.69 12.87
C ALA A 12 23.64 2.01 11.89
N ARG A 13 24.36 0.99 11.42
CA ARG A 13 25.40 1.18 10.39
C ARG A 13 24.84 1.43 9.00
N ARG A 14 23.61 0.96 8.73
CA ARG A 14 22.94 1.11 7.44
C ARG A 14 21.45 1.32 7.64
N LEU A 15 20.87 2.23 6.88
CA LEU A 15 19.43 2.39 6.73
C LEU A 15 18.97 1.75 5.43
N ILE A 16 17.99 0.86 5.51
CA ILE A 16 17.28 0.33 4.35
C ILE A 16 15.93 1.03 4.33
N ALA A 17 15.63 1.75 3.26
CA ALA A 17 14.36 2.46 3.11
C ALA A 17 13.79 2.27 1.70
N ASP A 18 12.53 2.68 1.55
CA ASP A 18 11.81 2.52 0.31
C ASP A 18 12.20 3.62 -0.67
N ARG A 19 11.87 3.44 -1.96
CA ARG A 19 12.04 4.51 -2.95
C ARG A 19 11.28 5.78 -2.56
N ALA A 20 10.15 5.65 -1.88
CA ALA A 20 9.37 6.79 -1.41
C ALA A 20 10.10 7.63 -0.35
N ASP A 21 11.10 7.05 0.32
CA ASP A 21 11.94 7.73 1.31
C ASP A 21 13.20 8.36 0.69
N ASP A 22 13.29 8.38 -0.64
CA ASP A 22 14.39 9.00 -1.38
C ASP A 22 14.29 10.53 -1.30
N ALA A 23 14.76 11.09 -0.19
CA ALA A 23 14.84 12.52 0.04
C ALA A 23 16.28 12.95 0.26
N ASP A 24 16.71 14.01 -0.44
CA ASP A 24 18.07 14.57 -0.30
C ASP A 24 18.38 14.97 1.14
N THR A 25 17.39 15.51 1.86
CA THR A 25 17.52 15.88 3.27
C THR A 25 17.78 14.67 4.16
N LEU A 26 17.17 13.52 3.85
CA LEU A 26 17.39 12.27 4.58
C LEU A 26 18.79 11.71 4.28
N ARG A 27 19.22 11.73 3.01
CA ARG A 27 20.55 11.29 2.61
C ARG A 27 21.66 12.12 3.25
N ARG A 28 21.51 13.45 3.28
CA ARG A 28 22.45 14.36 3.98
C ARG A 28 22.53 14.05 5.48
N TRP A 29 21.38 13.92 6.13
CA TRP A 29 21.32 13.59 7.56
C TRP A 29 21.98 12.25 7.91
N LEU A 30 21.89 11.26 7.00
CA LEU A 30 22.56 9.96 7.14
C LEU A 30 24.07 10.07 6.89
N ALA A 31 24.48 10.86 5.90
CA ALA A 31 25.89 11.10 5.61
C ALA A 31 26.60 11.78 6.79
N ASP A 32 25.96 12.79 7.40
CA ASP A 32 26.48 13.49 8.60
C ASP A 32 26.69 12.54 9.79
N ARG A 33 25.95 11.43 9.84
CA ARG A 33 26.03 10.39 10.88
C ARG A 33 26.85 9.16 10.48
N LEU A 34 27.51 9.18 9.33
CA LEU A 34 28.26 8.04 8.77
C LEU A 34 27.41 6.76 8.62
N VAL A 35 26.10 6.92 8.37
CA VAL A 35 25.16 5.80 8.18
C VAL A 35 25.01 5.54 6.67
N GLY A 36 25.23 4.29 6.25
CA GLY A 36 25.08 3.90 4.85
C GLY A 36 23.61 3.90 4.42
N ALA A 37 23.24 4.77 3.49
CA ALA A 37 21.89 4.82 2.92
C ALA A 37 21.72 3.79 1.79
N VAL A 38 20.97 2.72 2.05
CA VAL A 38 20.57 1.71 1.04
C VAL A 38 19.15 2.02 0.58
N ILE A 39 19.02 3.12 -0.15
CA ILE A 39 17.76 3.63 -0.65
C ILE A 39 17.81 3.64 -2.18
N PRO A 40 16.88 2.94 -2.87
CA PRO A 40 16.85 2.93 -4.32
C PRO A 40 16.52 4.34 -4.83
N SER A 41 17.29 4.80 -5.81
CA SER A 41 17.07 6.09 -6.45
C SER A 41 15.71 6.13 -7.15
N THR A 42 15.03 7.27 -7.05
CA THR A 42 13.87 7.60 -7.86
C THR A 42 14.31 7.99 -9.27
N ALA A 43 13.45 7.77 -10.27
CA ALA A 43 13.72 8.10 -11.68
C ALA A 43 13.93 9.61 -11.93
N ALA A 44 13.59 10.46 -10.96
CA ALA A 44 13.80 11.90 -11.00
C ALA A 44 15.28 12.29 -10.84
N HIS A 45 16.15 11.41 -10.32
CA HIS A 45 17.58 11.70 -10.20
C HIS A 45 18.32 11.44 -11.50
N ARG A 46 19.05 12.45 -11.96
CA ARG A 46 19.89 12.43 -13.18
C ARG A 46 21.03 11.42 -13.10
N THR A 47 21.47 11.06 -11.90
CA THR A 47 22.50 10.04 -11.65
C THR A 47 22.01 9.10 -10.55
N PRO A 48 21.78 7.81 -10.84
CA PRO A 48 21.30 6.87 -9.83
C PRO A 48 22.40 6.55 -8.81
N TYR A 49 22.04 6.57 -7.53
CA TYR A 49 22.96 6.14 -6.46
C TYR A 49 23.24 4.64 -6.52
N PRO A 50 24.47 4.20 -6.20
CA PRO A 50 24.82 2.79 -6.15
C PRO A 50 23.99 2.07 -5.07
N LEU A 51 23.18 1.10 -5.49
CA LEU A 51 22.34 0.30 -4.61
C LEU A 51 22.95 -1.09 -4.40
N ASP A 52 23.34 -1.39 -3.15
CA ASP A 52 23.72 -2.75 -2.77
C ASP A 52 22.48 -3.66 -2.75
N ARG A 53 22.27 -4.40 -3.84
CA ARG A 53 21.15 -5.34 -4.00
C ARG A 53 21.14 -6.44 -2.94
N ARG A 54 22.29 -6.86 -2.41
CA ARG A 54 22.34 -7.92 -1.39
C ARG A 54 21.77 -7.43 -0.07
N VAL A 55 22.12 -6.20 0.31
CA VAL A 55 21.59 -5.56 1.53
C VAL A 55 20.13 -5.19 1.32
N TYR A 56 19.75 -4.65 0.16
CA TYR A 56 18.38 -4.27 -0.15
C TYR A 56 17.41 -5.46 -0.10
N ARG A 57 17.86 -6.68 -0.43
CA ARG A 57 17.04 -7.91 -0.33
C ARG A 57 16.53 -8.18 1.09
N ARG A 58 17.21 -7.70 2.14
CA ARG A 58 16.77 -7.90 3.54
C ARG A 58 15.43 -7.22 3.84
N ARG A 59 15.03 -6.22 3.05
CA ARG A 59 13.71 -5.57 3.13
C ARG A 59 12.55 -6.56 3.00
N ASN A 60 12.71 -7.63 2.23
CA ASN A 60 11.69 -8.66 2.03
C ASN A 60 11.23 -9.33 3.34
N VAL A 61 12.08 -9.38 4.38
CA VAL A 61 11.68 -9.91 5.69
C VAL A 61 10.60 -9.03 6.33
N ILE A 62 10.82 -7.72 6.29
CA ILE A 62 9.89 -6.71 6.83
C ILE A 62 8.62 -6.65 5.95
N GLU A 63 8.76 -6.71 4.63
CA GLU A 63 7.61 -6.74 3.71
C GLU A 63 6.72 -7.96 3.96
N ARG A 64 7.30 -9.16 4.15
CA ARG A 64 6.54 -10.38 4.47
C ARG A 64 5.75 -10.24 5.78
N LEU A 65 6.33 -9.57 6.78
CA LEU A 65 5.65 -9.28 8.04
C LEU A 65 4.45 -8.35 7.82
N PHE A 66 4.63 -7.25 7.10
CA PHE A 66 3.54 -6.33 6.78
C PHE A 66 2.46 -6.97 5.89
N CYS A 67 2.84 -7.78 4.90
CA CYS A 67 1.91 -8.54 4.08
C CYS A 67 1.07 -9.48 4.93
N ARG A 68 1.69 -10.16 5.90
CA ARG A 68 0.97 -10.96 6.88
C ARG A 68 0.01 -10.08 7.68
N PHE A 69 0.46 -9.00 8.31
CA PHE A 69 -0.44 -8.11 9.06
C PHE A 69 -1.63 -7.58 8.23
N LYS A 70 -1.40 -7.23 6.96
CA LYS A 70 -2.48 -6.82 6.05
C LYS A 70 -3.46 -7.97 5.79
N ASN A 71 -2.98 -9.19 5.64
CA ASN A 71 -3.83 -10.38 5.50
C ASN A 71 -4.68 -10.63 6.76
N TRP A 72 -4.08 -10.54 7.94
CA TRP A 72 -4.81 -10.68 9.21
C TRP A 72 -5.84 -9.57 9.40
N ARG A 73 -5.52 -8.33 9.03
CA ARG A 73 -6.49 -7.22 9.05
C ARG A 73 -7.70 -7.53 8.15
N ARG A 74 -7.48 -8.06 6.94
CA ARG A 74 -8.57 -8.45 6.02
C ARG A 74 -9.48 -9.53 6.62
N ILE A 75 -8.90 -10.50 7.33
CA ILE A 75 -9.64 -11.56 8.02
C ILE A 75 -10.42 -10.98 9.19
N ALA A 76 -9.77 -10.19 10.05
CA ALA A 76 -10.35 -9.63 11.26
C ALA A 76 -11.50 -8.64 10.99
N THR A 77 -11.38 -7.80 9.97
CA THR A 77 -12.45 -6.86 9.58
C THR A 77 -13.47 -7.47 8.62
N ARG A 78 -13.34 -8.77 8.30
CA ARG A 78 -14.22 -9.61 7.45
C ARG A 78 -14.99 -8.83 6.37
N TYR A 79 -14.28 -8.17 5.45
CA TYR A 79 -14.82 -7.72 4.15
C TYR A 79 -14.97 -8.90 3.18
N ASP A 80 -15.37 -10.06 3.69
CA ASP A 80 -15.56 -11.21 2.83
C ASP A 80 -16.83 -10.97 2.03
N ARG A 81 -16.75 -11.19 0.72
CA ARG A 81 -17.82 -10.96 -0.24
C ARG A 81 -19.01 -11.87 0.11
N HIS A 82 -19.86 -11.42 1.00
CA HIS A 82 -21.10 -12.12 1.28
C HIS A 82 -22.01 -11.93 0.07
N ALA A 83 -22.56 -13.02 -0.47
CA ALA A 83 -23.47 -12.99 -1.61
C ALA A 83 -24.66 -12.03 -1.37
N SER A 84 -25.02 -11.79 -0.11
CA SER A 84 -26.01 -10.81 0.33
C SER A 84 -25.70 -9.35 -0.05
N ASN A 85 -24.42 -8.98 -0.21
CA ASN A 85 -23.99 -7.65 -0.69
C ASN A 85 -23.84 -7.58 -2.21
N TYR A 86 -23.93 -8.70 -2.91
CA TYR A 86 -23.87 -8.81 -4.37
C TYR A 86 -25.23 -9.13 -5.00
N LEU A 87 -26.31 -9.17 -4.22
CA LEU A 87 -27.64 -9.16 -4.82
C LEU A 87 -27.77 -7.84 -5.59
N PRO A 88 -27.87 -7.86 -6.94
CA PRO A 88 -28.33 -6.66 -7.63
C PRO A 88 -29.69 -6.32 -7.04
N PRO A 89 -30.02 -5.04 -6.80
CA PRO A 89 -31.35 -4.66 -6.39
C PRO A 89 -32.31 -5.32 -7.38
N SER A 90 -33.18 -6.19 -6.87
CA SER A 90 -34.17 -6.89 -7.68
C SER A 90 -34.89 -5.81 -8.46
N ARG A 91 -34.60 -5.74 -9.76
CA ARG A 91 -35.23 -4.80 -10.68
C ARG A 91 -36.70 -5.09 -10.54
N SER A 92 -37.43 -4.19 -9.88
CA SER A 92 -38.88 -4.28 -9.75
C SER A 92 -39.41 -4.48 -11.15
N LEU A 93 -39.92 -5.68 -11.43
CA LEU A 93 -40.55 -5.98 -12.70
C LEU A 93 -41.67 -4.95 -12.84
N PRO A 94 -41.72 -4.16 -13.94
CA PRO A 94 -42.87 -3.30 -14.14
C PRO A 94 -44.12 -4.19 -14.13
N PRO A 95 -45.22 -3.75 -13.50
CA PRO A 95 -46.44 -4.55 -13.45
C PRO A 95 -46.86 -4.90 -14.88
N SER A 96 -47.14 -6.18 -15.12
CA SER A 96 -47.68 -6.66 -16.38
C SER A 96 -48.93 -5.84 -16.74
N PRO A 97 -49.08 -5.38 -17.99
CA PRO A 97 -50.30 -4.71 -18.41
C PRO A 97 -51.44 -5.72 -18.26
N SER A 98 -52.34 -5.47 -17.32
CA SER A 98 -53.62 -6.15 -17.27
C SER A 98 -54.33 -5.87 -18.59
N ASP A 99 -54.61 -6.93 -19.33
CA ASP A 99 -55.50 -6.94 -20.47
C ASP A 99 -56.84 -6.31 -20.08
N SER A 100 -57.04 -5.05 -20.43
CA SER A 100 -58.34 -4.42 -20.48
C SER A 100 -58.67 -4.17 -21.94
N ASN A 101 -59.04 -5.25 -22.61
CA ASN A 101 -59.73 -5.22 -23.88
C ASN A 101 -61.15 -5.77 -23.64
N GLU A 102 -62.09 -4.88 -23.35
CA GLU A 102 -63.53 -5.12 -23.47
C GLU A 102 -64.25 -3.77 -23.59
N SER A 103 -64.34 -3.27 -24.83
CA SER A 103 -65.55 -2.58 -25.30
C SER A 103 -66.65 -3.65 -25.40
N PRO A 104 -67.96 -3.41 -25.14
CA PRO A 104 -68.73 -2.34 -25.80
C PRO A 104 -69.96 -1.77 -25.02
N THR A 105 -70.36 -0.54 -25.34
CA THR A 105 -71.77 -0.13 -25.54
C THR A 105 -71.79 1.15 -26.35
#